data_AF-A0A6A4R865-F1
#
_entry.id   AF-A0A6A4R865-F1
#
_cell.length_a   1.000
_cell.length_b   1.000
_cell.length_c   1.000
_cell.angle_alpha   90.00
_cell.angle_beta   90.00
_cell.angle_gamma   90.00
#
_symmetry.space_group_name_H-M   'P 1'
#
loop_
_entity.id
_entity.type
_entity.pdbx_description
1 polymer ?
#
loop_
_entity_poly.entity_id
_entity_poly.type
_entity_poly.pdbx_seq_one_letter_code
_entity_poly.pdbx_strand_id
1 'polypeptide(L)'
;MVKFIREITLGTSMFVLLPNSAAAFNFGFVRVPDYLDPFFIALLIAALPSWICVVLTKPKHVPLNELTNTKLEPVPRAYFRILQLIIIAFLSLLFVGMGLARYAEATSG
;
A
#
# COMPACT_ATOMS: atom_id res chain seq x y z
N MET A 1 7.26 -22.21 10.13
CA MET A 1 6.97 -20.75 10.01
C MET A 1 8.04 -20.00 9.21
N VAL A 2 9.34 -20.21 9.45
CA VAL A 2 10.45 -19.48 8.76
C VAL A 2 10.48 -19.71 7.23
N LYS A 3 10.11 -20.89 6.73
CA LYS A 3 10.05 -21.18 5.28
C LYS A 3 9.03 -20.31 4.53
N PHE A 4 7.87 -20.02 5.15
CA PHE A 4 6.80 -19.25 4.51
C PHE A 4 7.16 -17.76 4.38
N ILE A 5 7.83 -17.21 5.39
CA ILE A 5 8.33 -15.82 5.37
C ILE A 5 9.39 -15.67 4.28
N ARG A 6 10.28 -16.65 4.12
CA ARG A 6 11.34 -16.62 3.11
C ARG A 6 10.81 -16.70 1.67
N GLU A 7 9.78 -17.50 1.44
CA GLU A 7 9.09 -17.60 0.14
C GLU A 7 8.38 -16.28 -0.22
N ILE A 8 7.74 -15.61 0.75
CA ILE A 8 7.16 -14.28 0.54
C ILE A 8 8.25 -13.26 0.19
N THR A 9 9.36 -13.23 0.94
CA THR A 9 10.47 -12.29 0.69
C THR A 9 11.13 -12.53 -0.67
N LEU A 10 11.35 -13.78 -1.07
CA LEU A 10 11.91 -14.15 -2.37
C LEU A 10 10.95 -13.85 -3.53
N GLY A 11 9.64 -14.06 -3.33
CA GLY A 11 8.62 -13.68 -4.30
C GLY A 11 8.57 -12.17 -4.52
N THR A 12 8.69 -11.36 -3.45
CA THR A 12 8.73 -9.90 -3.57
C THR A 12 9.96 -9.40 -4.33
N SER A 13 11.14 -9.98 -4.14
CA SER A 13 12.35 -9.57 -4.90
C SER A 13 12.28 -9.96 -6.38
N MET A 14 11.57 -11.03 -6.72
CA MET A 14 11.38 -11.42 -8.12
C MET A 14 10.45 -10.46 -8.88
N PHE A 15 9.43 -9.91 -8.21
CA PHE A 15 8.56 -8.87 -8.78
C PHE A 15 9.27 -7.53 -9.03
N VAL A 16 10.30 -7.20 -8.25
CA VAL A 16 11.10 -5.97 -8.43
C VAL A 16 11.98 -6.02 -9.69
N LEU A 17 12.29 -7.22 -10.21
CA LEU A 17 13.21 -7.40 -11.33
C LEU A 17 12.51 -7.59 -12.69
N LEU A 18 11.16 -7.59 -12.74
CA LEU A 18 10.46 -7.63 -14.03
C LEU A 18 10.60 -6.29 -14.77
N PRO A 19 10.78 -6.32 -16.10
CA PRO A 19 10.73 -5.10 -16.91
C PRO A 19 9.35 -4.45 -16.73
N ASN A 20 9.37 -3.27 -16.12
CA ASN A 20 8.21 -2.47 -15.79
C ASN A 20 7.58 -1.94 -17.09
N SER A 21 6.53 -2.58 -17.59
CA SER A 21 5.66 -1.95 -18.57
C SER A 21 4.96 -0.79 -17.86
N ALA A 22 5.38 0.45 -18.16
CA ALA A 22 4.90 1.70 -17.57
C ALA A 22 3.38 1.68 -17.41
N ALA A 23 2.92 1.33 -16.22
CA ALA A 23 1.52 1.38 -15.84
C ALA A 23 1.32 2.76 -15.23
N ALA A 24 1.62 3.81 -16.00
CA ALA A 24 1.69 5.19 -15.53
C ALA A 24 0.45 5.50 -14.68
N PHE A 25 0.59 5.41 -13.35
CA PHE A 25 -0.53 5.60 -12.44
C PHE A 25 -0.97 7.05 -12.54
N ASN A 26 -2.00 7.26 -13.36
CA ASN A 26 -2.53 8.56 -13.69
C ASN A 26 -3.88 8.71 -12.99
N PHE A 27 -3.85 9.39 -11.85
CA PHE A 27 -5.04 9.67 -11.05
C PHE A 27 -5.82 10.89 -11.59
N GLY A 28 -5.58 11.30 -12.85
CA GLY A 28 -6.20 12.46 -13.50
C GLY A 28 -5.65 13.81 -13.04
N PHE A 29 -5.41 13.98 -11.74
CA PHE A 29 -4.84 15.18 -11.14
C PHE A 29 -3.34 15.06 -10.84
N VAL A 30 -2.84 13.82 -10.77
CA VAL A 30 -1.48 13.49 -10.35
C VAL A 30 -0.95 12.37 -11.21
N ARG A 31 0.21 12.59 -11.82
CA ARG A 31 1.01 11.55 -12.47
C ARG A 31 2.23 11.26 -11.61
N VAL A 32 2.34 10.02 -11.17
CA VAL A 32 3.51 9.53 -10.43
C VAL A 32 4.58 9.08 -11.44
N PRO A 33 5.89 9.26 -11.16
CA PRO A 33 6.96 8.71 -11.98
C PRO A 33 6.85 7.19 -12.16
N ASP A 34 7.05 6.71 -13.40
CA ASP A 34 6.79 5.33 -13.79
C ASP A 34 7.59 4.28 -12.97
N TYR A 35 8.76 4.64 -12.41
CA TYR A 35 9.56 3.74 -11.56
C TYR A 35 8.94 3.46 -10.18
N LEU A 36 7.92 4.22 -9.76
CA LEU A 36 7.20 3.98 -8.51
C LEU A 36 6.03 2.99 -8.68
N ASP A 37 5.60 2.70 -9.92
CA ASP A 37 4.47 1.82 -10.22
C ASP A 37 4.54 0.44 -9.53
N PRO A 38 5.69 -0.27 -9.50
CA PRO A 38 5.78 -1.57 -8.85
C PRO A 38 5.52 -1.51 -7.33
N PHE A 39 5.91 -0.40 -6.69
CA PHE A 39 5.68 -0.19 -5.26
C PHE A 39 4.20 0.07 -4.97
N PHE A 40 3.51 0.83 -5.83
CA PHE A 40 2.07 1.04 -5.75
C PHE A 40 1.29 -0.28 -5.90
N ILE A 41 1.68 -1.11 -6.87
CA ILE A 41 1.07 -2.43 -7.08
C ILE A 41 1.33 -3.34 -5.86
N ALA A 42 2.55 -3.38 -5.35
CA ALA A 42 2.88 -4.18 -4.17
C ALA A 42 2.09 -3.74 -2.93
N LEU A 43 1.97 -2.43 -2.69
CA LEU A 43 1.17 -1.88 -1.60
C LEU A 43 -0.32 -2.19 -1.78
N LEU A 44 -0.85 -2.15 -3.00
CA LEU A 44 -2.23 -2.51 -3.30
C LEU A 44 -2.49 -4.00 -3.04
N ILE A 45 -1.59 -4.87 -3.50
CA ILE A 45 -1.65 -6.33 -3.26
C ILE A 45 -1.57 -6.64 -1.77
N ALA A 46 -0.83 -5.86 -0.98
CA ALA A 46 -0.79 -6.00 0.48
C ALA A 46 -2.04 -5.42 1.17
N ALA A 47 -2.58 -4.30 0.66
CA ALA A 47 -3.74 -3.61 1.22
C ALA A 47 -5.02 -4.44 1.11
N LEU A 48 -5.26 -5.09 -0.05
CA LEU A 48 -6.46 -5.88 -0.30
C LEU A 48 -6.70 -7.01 0.72
N PRO A 49 -5.76 -7.95 0.96
CA PRO A 49 -5.94 -9.01 1.95
C PRO A 49 -6.03 -8.43 3.36
N SER A 50 -5.25 -7.38 3.68
CA SER A 50 -5.34 -6.71 4.99
C SER A 50 -6.73 -6.10 5.21
N TRP A 51 -7.30 -5.46 4.20
CA TRP A 51 -8.66 -4.94 4.23
C TRP A 51 -9.68 -6.06 4.42
N ILE A 52 -9.57 -7.16 3.67
CA ILE A 52 -10.45 -8.33 3.82
C ILE A 52 -10.38 -8.88 5.25
N CYS A 53 -9.17 -9.03 5.81
CA CYS A 53 -9.00 -9.45 7.20
C CYS A 53 -9.69 -8.49 8.18
N VAL A 54 -9.59 -7.18 7.98
CA VAL A 54 -10.30 -6.18 8.81
C VAL A 54 -11.82 -6.30 8.67
N VAL A 55 -12.34 -6.47 7.45
CA VAL A 55 -13.78 -6.62 7.21
C VAL A 55 -14.34 -7.92 7.78
N LEU A 56 -13.57 -9.00 7.78
CA LEU A 56 -13.98 -10.29 8.36
C LEU A 56 -13.87 -10.31 9.88
N THR A 57 -12.87 -9.66 10.45
CA THR A 57 -12.60 -9.67 11.90
C THR A 57 -13.32 -8.56 12.66
N LYS A 58 -13.91 -7.57 11.97
CA LYS A 58 -14.68 -6.52 12.64
C LYS A 58 -15.97 -7.10 13.26
N PRO A 59 -16.38 -6.63 14.45
CA PRO A 59 -17.70 -6.91 14.98
C PRO A 59 -18.79 -6.33 14.06
N LYS A 60 -19.81 -7.14 13.73
CA LYS A 60 -20.85 -6.82 12.73
C LYS A 60 -21.63 -5.52 13.00
N HIS A 61 -21.63 -5.03 14.24
CA HIS A 61 -22.40 -3.87 14.67
C HIS A 61 -21.60 -2.57 14.71
N VAL A 62 -20.30 -2.60 14.42
CA VAL A 62 -19.45 -1.41 14.47
C VAL A 62 -19.16 -0.90 13.05
N PRO A 63 -19.51 0.37 12.73
CA PRO A 63 -19.17 0.98 11.45
C PRO A 63 -17.65 1.15 11.32
N LEU A 64 -17.13 1.06 10.08
CA LEU A 64 -15.68 1.08 9.84
C LEU A 64 -14.98 2.34 10.38
N ASN A 65 -15.71 3.46 10.40
CA ASN A 65 -15.21 4.75 10.85
C ASN A 65 -15.02 4.84 12.37
N GLU A 66 -15.59 3.91 13.13
CA GLU A 66 -15.52 3.87 14.59
C GLU A 66 -14.61 2.75 15.12
N LEU A 67 -13.94 1.98 14.24
CA LEU A 67 -12.98 0.95 14.64
C LEU A 67 -11.82 1.51 15.47
N THR A 68 -11.48 2.78 15.30
CA THR A 68 -10.38 3.42 16.05
C THR A 68 -10.77 3.74 17.50
N ASN A 69 -12.06 3.98 17.76
CA ASN A 69 -12.58 4.33 19.08
C ASN A 69 -13.22 3.15 19.83
N THR A 70 -13.38 2.00 19.18
CA THR A 70 -13.93 0.80 19.79
C THR A 70 -12.82 -0.07 20.39
N LYS A 71 -13.11 -0.70 21.54
CA LYS A 71 -12.22 -1.68 22.16
C LYS A 71 -12.19 -2.96 21.31
N LEU A 72 -11.33 -2.96 20.30
CA LEU A 72 -11.05 -4.14 19.50
C LEU A 72 -10.15 -5.10 20.28
N GLU A 73 -10.41 -6.40 20.10
CA GLU A 73 -9.51 -7.48 20.48
C GLU A 73 -8.12 -7.29 19.83
N PRO A 74 -7.05 -7.86 20.41
CA PRO A 74 -5.68 -7.63 19.96
C PRO A 74 -5.44 -8.03 18.48
N VAL A 75 -6.10 -9.09 18.01
CA VAL A 75 -5.94 -9.61 16.63
C VAL A 75 -6.58 -8.67 15.59
N PRO A 76 -7.88 -8.29 15.69
CA PRO A 76 -8.47 -7.28 14.80
C PRO A 76 -7.72 -5.94 14.84
N ARG A 77 -7.22 -5.54 16.02
CA ARG A 77 -6.42 -4.31 16.16
C ARG A 77 -5.12 -4.37 15.36
N ALA A 78 -4.43 -5.51 15.37
CA ALA A 78 -3.20 -5.69 14.59
C ALA A 78 -3.47 -5.57 13.09
N TYR A 79 -4.52 -6.22 12.57
CA TYR A 79 -4.90 -6.09 11.15
C TYR A 79 -5.27 -4.66 10.77
N PHE A 80 -6.03 -3.96 11.63
CA PHE A 80 -6.36 -2.56 11.41
C PHE A 80 -5.12 -1.66 11.37
N ARG A 81 -4.15 -1.87 12.27
CA ARG A 81 -2.88 -1.13 12.28
C ARG A 81 -2.02 -1.42 11.06
N ILE A 82 -1.96 -2.68 10.61
CA ILE A 82 -1.24 -3.06 9.38
C ILE A 82 -1.86 -2.35 8.17
N LEU A 83 -3.20 -2.38 8.05
CA LEU A 83 -3.90 -1.66 6.98
C LEU A 83 -3.59 -0.16 7.02
N GLN A 84 -3.61 0.43 8.23
CA GLN A 84 -3.31 1.85 8.43
C GLN A 84 -1.87 2.19 8.01
N LEU A 85 -0.88 1.35 8.34
CA LEU A 85 0.50 1.53 7.90
C LEU A 85 0.64 1.43 6.38
N ILE A 86 -0.05 0.49 5.73
CA ILE A 86 -0.03 0.34 4.28
C ILE A 86 -0.61 1.59 3.61
N ILE A 87 -1.72 2.12 4.12
CA ILE A 87 -2.33 3.36 3.61
C ILE A 87 -1.41 4.56 3.80
N ILE A 88 -0.76 4.69 4.96
CA ILE A 88 0.21 5.76 5.22
C ILE A 88 1.39 5.66 4.25
N ALA A 89 1.94 4.46 4.05
CA ALA A 89 3.01 4.22 3.10
C ALA A 89 2.59 4.57 1.67
N PHE A 90 1.40 4.17 1.25
CA PHE A 90 0.82 4.50 -0.06
C PHE A 90 0.69 6.01 -0.27
N LEU A 91 0.13 6.73 0.71
CA LEU A 91 0.01 8.18 0.65
C LEU A 91 1.38 8.85 0.61
N SER A 92 2.32 8.40 1.44
CA SER A 92 3.68 8.93 1.48
C SER A 92 4.38 8.78 0.13
N LEU A 93 4.26 7.61 -0.50
CA LEU A 93 4.82 7.34 -1.82
C LEU A 93 4.17 8.21 -2.91
N LEU A 94 2.87 8.50 -2.78
CA LEU A 94 2.14 9.39 -3.68
C LEU A 94 2.65 10.83 -3.57
N PHE A 95 2.81 11.36 -2.35
CA PHE A 95 3.37 12.69 -2.13
C PHE A 95 4.82 12.80 -2.61
N VAL A 96 5.64 11.79 -2.34
CA VAL A 96 7.03 11.74 -2.83
C VAL A 96 7.06 11.68 -4.36
N GLY A 97 6.22 10.86 -4.97
CA GLY A 97 6.09 10.77 -6.43
C GLY A 97 5.69 12.09 -7.07
N MET A 98 4.73 12.80 -6.49
CA MET A 98 4.36 14.15 -6.93
C MET A 98 5.52 15.14 -6.85
N GLY A 99 6.25 15.14 -5.74
CA GLY A 99 7.41 16.02 -5.55
C GLY A 99 8.51 15.74 -6.57
N LEU A 100 8.81 14.47 -6.82
CA LEU A 100 9.80 14.04 -7.80
C LEU A 100 9.39 14.41 -9.24
N ALA A 101 8.11 14.26 -9.60
CA ALA A 101 7.60 14.69 -10.90
C ALA A 101 7.76 16.20 -11.10
N ARG A 102 7.40 17.01 -10.09
CA ARG A 102 7.55 18.47 -10.15
C ARG A 102 9.00 18.94 -10.18
N TYR A 103 9.87 18.25 -9.45
CA TYR A 103 11.31 18.53 -9.51
C TYR A 103 11.90 18.22 -10.89
N ALA A 104 11.50 17.10 -11.50
CA ALA A 104 11.92 16.74 -12.85
C ALA A 104 11.47 17.79 -13.87
N GLU A 105 10.21 18.24 -13.81
CA GLU A 105 9.70 19.33 -14.66
C GLU A 105 10.51 20.64 -14.48
N ALA A 106 10.83 21.02 -13.23
CA ALA A 106 11.55 22.24 -12.92
C ALA A 106 13.04 22.24 -13.33
N THR A 107 13.66 21.06 -13.43
CA THR A 107 15.09 20.92 -13.79
C THR A 107 15.29 20.73 -15.30
N SER A 108 14.22 20.40 -16.03
CA SER A 108 14.24 20.23 -17.49
C SER A 108 13.94 21.49 -18.31
N GLY A 109 13.69 22.63 -17.64
CA GLY A 109 13.48 23.95 -18.26
C GLY A 109 14.69 24.86 -18.06
#